data_AF-A0AAQ3KF94-F1
#
_entry.id   AF-A0AAQ3KF94-F1
#
_cell.length_a   1.000
_cell.length_b   1.000
_cell.length_c   1.000
_cell.angle_alpha   90.00
_cell.angle_beta   90.00
_cell.angle_gamma   90.00
#
_symmetry.space_group_name_H-M   'P 1'
#
loop_
_entity.id
_entity.type
_entity.pdbx_description
1 polymer ?
#
loop_
_entity_poly.entity_id
_entity_poly.type
_entity_poly.pdbx_seq_one_letter_code
_entity_poly.pdbx_strand_id
1 'polypeptide(L)'
;MHYVRPLPIIQQELLRHQAVQIVAARLSRMEPPLRREVVEYLFDAHSHLWSMRRRKANFSRLMTVLSSLLAVGKWFGEVCAWKNPVTTVLVHILFIMLVCFPELILPTVFVYMFLIGVWN
;
A
#
# COMPACT_ATOMS: atom_id res chain seq x y z
N MET A 1 26.25 18.16 -23.37
CA MET A 1 25.00 18.96 -23.44
C MET A 1 23.85 18.09 -24.02
N HIS A 2 23.40 17.03 -23.33
CA HIS A 2 22.38 16.08 -23.84
C HIS A 2 21.05 16.09 -23.06
N TYR A 3 20.66 17.22 -22.46
CA TYR A 3 19.43 17.33 -21.65
C TYR A 3 18.40 18.33 -22.20
N VAL A 4 18.40 18.59 -23.51
CA VAL A 4 17.45 19.55 -24.11
C VAL A 4 16.04 18.95 -24.25
N ARG A 5 15.89 17.62 -24.24
CA ARG A 5 14.60 16.93 -24.24
C ARG A 5 14.75 15.50 -23.69
N PRO A 6 14.37 15.22 -22.44
CA PRO A 6 14.40 13.85 -21.92
C PRO A 6 13.39 13.00 -22.70
N LEU A 7 13.76 11.76 -23.01
CA LEU A 7 12.84 10.79 -23.59
C LEU A 7 11.71 10.50 -22.58
N PRO A 8 10.45 10.39 -23.03
CA PRO A 8 9.37 9.97 -22.15
C PRO A 8 9.62 8.54 -21.67
N ILE A 9 9.28 8.26 -20.40
CA ILE A 9 9.51 6.97 -19.73
C ILE A 9 9.00 5.79 -20.57
N ILE A 10 7.86 5.96 -21.23
CA ILE A 10 7.25 4.96 -22.12
C ILE A 10 8.15 4.64 -23.33
N GLN A 11 8.74 5.66 -23.94
CA GLN A 11 9.63 5.48 -25.09
C GLN A 11 10.98 4.90 -24.67
N GLN A 12 11.48 5.27 -23.50
CA GLN A 12 12.68 4.66 -22.92
C GLN A 12 12.48 3.17 -22.66
N GLU A 13 11.31 2.76 -22.15
CA GLU A 13 10.99 1.35 -21.92
C GLU A 13 10.88 0.56 -23.23
N LEU A 14 10.24 1.14 -24.25
CA LEU A 14 10.16 0.53 -25.58
C LEU A 14 11.55 0.32 -26.20
N LEU A 15 12.42 1.34 -26.13
CA LEU A 15 13.78 1.27 -26.63
C LEU A 15 14.63 0.27 -25.85
N ARG A 16 14.43 0.18 -24.52
CA ARG A 16 15.09 -0.81 -23.66
C ARG A 16 14.69 -2.22 -24.07
N HIS A 17 13.41 -2.47 -24.29
CA HIS A 17 12.92 -3.78 -24.69
C HIS A 17 13.49 -4.21 -26.04
N GLN A 18 13.51 -3.29 -27.02
CA GLN A 18 14.14 -3.52 -28.33
C GLN A 18 15.65 -3.82 -28.21
N ALA A 19 16.37 -3.06 -27.39
CA ALA A 19 17.79 -3.28 -27.16
C ALA A 19 18.08 -4.66 -26.55
N VAL A 20 17.27 -5.09 -25.56
CA VAL A 20 17.40 -6.42 -24.94
C VAL A 20 17.19 -7.53 -25.95
N GLN A 21 16.21 -7.41 -26.85
CA GLN A 21 15.98 -8.40 -27.91
C GLN A 21 17.16 -8.52 -28.87
N ILE A 22 17.76 -7.39 -29.26
CA ILE A 22 18.94 -7.36 -30.12
C ILE A 22 20.14 -8.00 -29.42
N VAL A 23 20.36 -7.67 -28.15
CA VAL A 23 21.47 -8.22 -27.35
C VAL A 23 21.28 -9.72 -27.12
N ALA A 24 20.07 -10.18 -26.85
CA ALA A 24 19.76 -11.60 -26.74
C ALA A 24 20.03 -12.37 -28.04
N ALA A 25 19.67 -11.79 -29.19
CA ALA A 25 19.94 -12.38 -30.50
C ALA A 25 21.44 -12.41 -30.86
N ARG A 26 22.25 -11.50 -30.30
CA ARG A 26 23.71 -11.50 -30.47
C ARG A 26 24.38 -12.49 -29.51
N LEU A 27 23.95 -12.53 -28.26
CA LEU A 27 24.49 -13.41 -27.23
C LEU A 27 24.15 -14.89 -27.45
N SER A 28 23.05 -15.19 -28.14
CA SER A 28 22.75 -16.55 -28.57
C SER A 28 23.72 -17.12 -29.61
N ARG A 29 24.49 -16.25 -30.27
CA ARG A 29 25.51 -16.61 -31.28
C ARG A 29 26.93 -16.60 -30.73
N MET A 30 27.12 -16.25 -29.45
CA MET A 30 28.44 -16.32 -28.80
C MET A 30 28.74 -17.76 -28.35
N GLU A 31 30.02 -18.08 -28.17
CA GLU A 31 30.47 -19.30 -27.51
C GLU A 31 30.95 -18.94 -26.10
N PRO A 32 30.25 -19.34 -25.02
CA PRO A 32 29.04 -20.17 -24.95
C PRO A 32 27.74 -19.41 -25.27
N PRO A 33 26.72 -20.07 -25.87
CA PRO A 33 25.47 -19.43 -26.23
C PRO A 33 24.63 -19.13 -24.98
N LEU A 34 24.33 -17.85 -24.72
CA LEU A 34 23.39 -17.49 -23.66
C LEU A 34 21.95 -17.59 -24.16
N ARG A 35 21.12 -18.28 -23.39
CA ARG A 35 19.67 -18.36 -23.65
C ARG A 35 19.06 -16.99 -23.43
N ARG A 36 18.05 -16.66 -24.25
CA ARG A 36 17.31 -15.39 -24.18
C ARG A 36 16.77 -15.09 -22.78
N GLU A 37 16.33 -16.12 -22.05
CA GLU A 37 15.87 -16.04 -20.66
C GLU A 37 16.95 -15.44 -19.72
N VAL A 38 18.22 -15.85 -19.89
CA VAL A 38 19.34 -15.36 -19.08
C VAL A 38 19.64 -13.90 -19.38
N VAL A 39 19.53 -13.51 -20.66
CA VAL A 39 19.74 -12.12 -21.09
C VAL A 39 18.61 -11.22 -20.61
N GLU A 40 17.36 -11.67 -20.72
CA GLU A 40 16.19 -10.95 -20.19
C GLU A 40 16.24 -10.81 -18.66
N TYR A 41 16.73 -11.84 -17.96
CA TYR A 41 16.99 -11.80 -16.52
C TYR A 41 18.12 -10.82 -16.16
N LEU A 42 19.24 -10.86 -16.88
CA LEU A 42 20.40 -9.99 -16.65
C LEU A 42 20.07 -8.51 -16.86
N PHE A 43 19.26 -8.20 -17.88
CA PHE A 43 18.84 -6.84 -18.20
C PHE A 43 17.62 -6.37 -17.39
N ASP A 44 17.13 -7.21 -16.46
CA ASP A 44 15.99 -6.94 -15.59
C ASP A 44 14.87 -6.24 -16.37
N ALA A 45 14.45 -6.85 -17.49
CA ALA A 45 13.44 -6.29 -18.40
C ALA A 45 12.08 -6.06 -17.71
N HIS A 46 11.95 -6.45 -16.44
CA HIS A 46 10.79 -6.22 -15.57
C HIS A 46 11.03 -5.20 -14.42
N SER A 47 12.18 -4.53 -14.34
CA SER A 47 12.51 -3.58 -13.27
C SER A 47 11.57 -2.37 -13.15
N HIS A 48 10.77 -2.08 -14.18
CA HIS A 48 9.72 -1.07 -14.14
C HIS A 48 8.50 -1.49 -13.29
N LEU A 49 8.35 -2.77 -12.97
CA LEU A 49 7.40 -3.24 -11.97
C LEU A 49 8.07 -3.18 -10.59
N TRP A 50 7.89 -2.05 -9.91
CA TRP A 50 7.99 -1.87 -8.47
C TRP A 50 8.87 -2.88 -7.72
N SER A 51 10.11 -2.50 -7.39
CA SER A 51 11.06 -3.34 -6.63
C SER A 51 10.39 -4.13 -5.52
N MET A 52 10.62 -5.45 -5.49
CA MET A 52 10.06 -6.36 -4.49
C MET A 52 10.31 -5.87 -3.05
N ARG A 53 11.46 -5.20 -2.81
CA ARG A 53 11.79 -4.60 -1.50
C ARG A 53 10.82 -3.48 -1.14
N ARG A 54 10.54 -2.56 -2.08
CA ARG A 54 9.59 -1.45 -1.89
C ARG A 54 8.15 -1.97 -1.76
N ARG A 55 7.80 -3.04 -2.49
CA ARG A 55 6.46 -3.67 -2.40
C ARG A 55 6.25 -4.29 -1.04
N LYS A 56 7.24 -5.04 -0.54
CA LYS A 56 7.19 -5.69 0.77
C LYS A 56 7.12 -4.67 1.90
N ALA A 57 7.91 -3.60 1.84
CA ALA A 57 7.87 -2.53 2.84
C ALA A 57 6.51 -1.81 2.87
N ASN A 58 5.97 -1.44 1.70
CA ASN A 58 4.68 -0.78 1.63
C ASN A 58 3.52 -1.72 1.99
N PHE A 59 3.61 -3.00 1.62
CA PHE A 59 2.63 -4.00 2.03
C PHE A 59 2.64 -4.21 3.54
N SER A 60 3.82 -4.26 4.18
CA SER A 60 3.93 -4.34 5.64
C SER A 60 3.25 -3.14 6.31
N ARG A 61 3.48 -1.92 5.81
CA ARG A 61 2.86 -0.70 6.34
C ARG A 61 1.33 -0.74 6.19
N LEU A 62 0.83 -1.15 5.03
CA LEU A 62 -0.60 -1.31 4.78
C LEU A 62 -1.20 -2.38 5.70
N MET A 63 -0.50 -3.50 5.85
CA MET A 63 -0.95 -4.62 6.70
C MET A 63 -1.04 -4.21 8.17
N THR A 64 -0.17 -3.32 8.66
CA THR A 64 -0.28 -2.76 10.01
C THR A 64 -1.62 -2.04 10.20
N VAL A 65 -2.01 -1.16 9.28
CA VAL A 65 -3.30 -0.43 9.35
C VAL A 65 -4.49 -1.37 9.14
N LEU A 66 -4.38 -2.34 8.23
CA LEU A 66 -5.43 -3.32 8.02
C LEU A 66 -5.60 -4.23 9.24
N SER A 67 -4.52 -4.60 9.93
CA SER A 67 -4.58 -5.45 11.11
C SER A 67 -5.35 -4.80 12.26
N SER A 68 -5.17 -3.49 12.48
CA SER A 68 -5.95 -2.75 13.48
C SER A 68 -7.42 -2.63 13.07
N LEU A 69 -7.70 -2.34 11.79
CA LEU A 69 -9.08 -2.31 11.29
C LEU A 69 -9.79 -3.67 11.43
N LEU A 70 -9.10 -4.76 11.09
CA LEU A 70 -9.62 -6.13 11.24
C LEU A 70 -9.83 -6.49 12.71
N ALA A 71 -8.99 -6.02 13.63
CA ALA A 71 -9.18 -6.21 15.06
C ALA A 71 -10.44 -5.51 15.57
N VAL A 72 -10.69 -4.27 15.13
CA VAL A 72 -11.93 -3.54 15.45
C VAL A 72 -13.15 -4.27 14.88
N GLY A 73 -13.08 -4.76 13.63
CA GLY A 73 -14.17 -5.53 13.02
C GLY A 73 -14.47 -6.84 13.77
N LYS A 74 -13.43 -7.56 14.21
CA LYS A 74 -13.59 -8.75 15.06
C LYS A 74 -14.22 -8.42 16.41
N TRP A 75 -13.74 -7.38 17.08
CA TRP A 75 -14.31 -6.91 18.35
C TRP A 75 -15.78 -6.51 18.19
N PHE A 76 -16.13 -5.80 17.12
CA PHE A 76 -17.51 -5.46 16.81
C PHE A 76 -18.37 -6.72 16.59
N GLY A 77 -17.84 -7.73 15.88
CA GLY A 77 -18.49 -9.03 15.76
C GLY A 77 -18.73 -9.72 17.11
N GLU A 78 -17.75 -9.67 18.03
CA GLU A 78 -17.92 -10.19 19.39
C GLU A 78 -18.97 -9.42 20.20
N VAL A 79 -19.09 -8.12 19.97
CA VAL A 79 -20.13 -7.27 20.55
C VAL A 79 -21.51 -7.65 20.00
N CYS A 80 -21.63 -7.88 18.69
CA CYS A 80 -22.88 -8.35 18.09
C CYS A 80 -23.25 -9.78 18.52
N ALA A 81 -22.26 -10.62 18.84
CA ALA A 81 -22.47 -11.99 19.31
C ALA A 81 -22.78 -12.08 20.82
N TRP A 82 -22.92 -10.95 21.53
CA TRP A 82 -23.21 -10.90 22.97
C TRP A 82 -22.24 -11.73 23.83
N LYS A 83 -21.00 -11.91 23.36
CA LYS A 83 -20.00 -12.75 24.04
C LYS A 83 -19.67 -12.23 25.44
N ASN A 84 -19.72 -10.91 25.63
CA ASN A 84 -19.57 -10.23 26.91
C ASN A 84 -20.73 -9.24 27.13
N PRO A 85 -21.82 -9.65 27.79
CA PRO A 85 -23.07 -8.87 27.86
C PRO A 85 -22.90 -7.50 28.53
N VAL A 86 -21.97 -7.37 29.48
CA VAL A 86 -21.68 -6.08 30.13
C VAL A 86 -21.09 -5.08 29.12
N THR A 87 -20.12 -5.51 28.32
CA THR A 87 -19.48 -4.63 27.33
C THR A 87 -20.42 -4.26 26.19
N THR A 88 -21.30 -5.18 25.78
CA THR A 88 -22.27 -4.91 24.71
C THR A 88 -23.31 -3.89 25.17
N VAL A 89 -23.88 -4.07 26.37
CA VAL A 89 -24.82 -3.11 26.95
C VAL A 89 -24.18 -1.73 27.08
N LEU A 90 -22.93 -1.64 27.53
CA LEU A 90 -22.21 -0.37 27.65
C LEU A 90 -22.02 0.33 26.29
N VAL A 91 -21.66 -0.42 25.24
CA VAL A 91 -21.55 0.11 23.86
C VAL A 91 -22.90 0.60 23.34
N HIS A 92 -23.99 -0.13 23.59
CA HIS A 92 -25.33 0.29 23.15
C HIS A 92 -25.83 1.53 23.91
N ILE A 93 -25.60 1.61 25.23
CA ILE A 93 -25.93 2.80 26.03
C ILE A 93 -25.15 4.02 25.52
N LEU A 94 -23.85 3.87 25.26
CA LEU A 94 -23.02 4.94 24.70
C LEU A 94 -23.54 5.40 23.33
N PHE A 95 -23.90 4.45 22.46
CA PHE A 95 -24.46 4.75 21.15
C PHE A 95 -25.80 5.49 21.25
N ILE A 96 -26.71 5.02 22.11
CA ILE A 96 -28.01 5.67 22.35
C ILE A 96 -27.80 7.08 22.90
N MET A 97 -26.89 7.26 23.86
CA MET A 97 -26.58 8.58 24.41
C MET A 97 -26.09 9.55 23.31
N LEU A 98 -25.23 9.09 22.41
CA LEU A 98 -24.74 9.89 21.28
C LEU A 98 -25.86 10.26 20.28
N VAL A 99 -26.77 9.33 20.01
CA VAL A 99 -27.93 9.54 19.13
C VAL A 99 -28.96 10.46 19.76
N CYS A 100 -29.20 10.34 21.06
CA CYS A 100 -30.14 11.18 21.81
C CYS A 100 -29.61 12.60 22.04
N PHE A 101 -28.29 12.78 22.12
CA PHE A 101 -27.65 14.06 22.32
C PHE A 101 -26.64 14.38 21.20
N PRO A 102 -27.11 14.56 19.95
CA PRO A 102 -26.22 14.86 18.82
C PRO A 102 -25.54 16.23 18.97
N GLU A 103 -26.11 17.13 19.76
CA GLU A 103 -25.51 18.43 20.09
C GLU A 103 -24.21 18.30 20.90
N LEU A 104 -23.95 17.17 21.57
CA LEU A 104 -22.67 16.92 22.27
C LEU A 104 -21.55 16.47 21.32
N ILE A 105 -21.86 16.08 20.08
CA ILE A 105 -20.86 15.64 19.09
C ILE A 105 -19.96 16.81 18.71
N LEU A 106 -20.54 17.98 18.44
CA LEU A 106 -19.81 19.13 17.92
C LEU A 106 -18.83 19.74 18.97
N PRO A 107 -19.23 19.93 20.24
CA PRO A 107 -18.33 20.40 21.31
C PRO A 107 -17.20 19.41 21.61
N THR A 108 -17.48 18.10 21.64
CA THR A 108 -16.47 17.09 21.96
C THR A 108 -15.41 16.99 20.87
N VAL A 109 -15.80 17.03 19.60
CA VAL A 109 -14.87 17.10 18.47
C VAL A 109 -14.00 18.36 18.54
N PHE A 110 -14.59 19.51 18.88
CA PHE A 110 -13.86 20.78 19.00
C PHE A 110 -12.78 20.72 20.09
N VAL A 111 -13.14 20.25 21.29
CA VAL A 111 -12.20 20.08 22.40
C VAL A 111 -11.10 19.08 22.04
N TYR A 112 -11.46 17.98 21.39
CA TYR A 112 -10.49 16.96 20.99
C TYR A 112 -9.50 17.46 19.94
N MET A 113 -9.98 18.17 18.91
CA MET A 113 -9.10 18.83 17.93
C MET A 113 -8.19 19.88 18.56
N PHE A 114 -8.70 20.66 19.52
CA PHE A 114 -7.89 21.65 20.23
C PHE A 114 -6.77 20.99 21.05
N LEU A 115 -7.09 19.93 21.82
CA LEU A 115 -6.09 19.19 22.60
C LEU A 115 -5.02 18.54 21.72
N ILE A 116 -5.42 17.96 20.58
CA ILE A 116 -4.46 17.39 19.62
C ILE A 116 -3.56 18.46 19.03
N GLY A 117 -4.12 19.62 18.66
CA GLY A 117 -3.35 20.73 18.11
C GLY A 117 -2.39 21.37 19.10
N VAL A 118 -2.70 21.35 20.40
CA VAL A 118 -1.79 21.81 21.47
C VAL A 118 -0.71 20.78 21.79
N TRP A 119 -1.02 19.48 21.64
CA TRP A 119 -0.09 18.39 21.96
C TRP A 119 0.93 18.07 20.85
N ASN A 120 0.74 18.60 19.64
CA ASN A 120 1.63 18.38 18.48
C ASN A 120 2.47 19.63 18.16
#